data_AF-A0AAW2BGS5-F1
#
_entry.id   AF-A0AAW2BGS5-F1
#
_cell.length_a   1.000
_cell.length_b   1.000
_cell.length_c   1.000
_cell.angle_alpha   90.00
_cell.angle_beta   90.00
_cell.angle_gamma   90.00
#
_symmetry.space_group_name_H-M   'P 1'
#
loop_
_entity.id
_entity.type
_entity.pdbx_description
1 polymer ?
#
loop_
_entity_poly.entity_id
_entity_poly.type
_entity_poly.pdbx_seq_one_letter_code
_entity_poly.pdbx_strand_id
1 'polypeptide(L)'
;MITCDAKTYQEEVMVHRKHVDYLNKKIKMYDELAIVVGKDMATGSFAKSYVDIDTEQDNAESTEMVGDNGEEGVVDKRKNAVESSTTGSTISKSRKKGRAPPSDDSALMDLSDQLKEIAVVLKEISRRPVDYLGLYSEVMAMVADGYSEDMLATTFDHLCENKKAARGFLAKNAKLRKLWMDSFLFTHL
;
A
#
# COMPACT_ATOMS: atom_id res chain seq x y z
N MET A 1 -18.19 -28.55 3.83
CA MET A 1 -18.65 -29.49 4.89
C MET A 1 -17.55 -30.52 5.07
N ILE A 2 -16.91 -30.59 6.24
CA ILE A 2 -15.92 -31.64 6.52
C ILE A 2 -16.71 -32.84 7.04
N THR A 3 -16.83 -33.88 6.22
CA THR A 3 -17.52 -35.12 6.58
C THR A 3 -16.48 -36.22 6.80
N CYS A 4 -16.44 -36.76 8.01
CA CYS A 4 -15.64 -37.95 8.31
C CYS A 4 -16.36 -39.20 7.80
N ASP A 5 -15.60 -40.21 7.37
CA ASP A 5 -16.15 -41.52 7.08
C ASP A 5 -16.62 -42.22 8.36
N ALA A 6 -17.52 -43.18 8.22
CA ALA A 6 -18.20 -43.80 9.36
C ALA A 6 -17.25 -44.51 10.34
N LYS A 7 -16.10 -45.03 9.87
CA LYS A 7 -15.14 -45.74 10.71
C LYS A 7 -14.35 -44.75 11.56
N THR A 8 -13.77 -43.74 10.93
CA THR A 8 -13.02 -42.66 11.60
C THR A 8 -13.90 -41.92 12.61
N TYR A 9 -15.18 -41.67 12.29
CA TYR A 9 -16.11 -41.06 13.24
C TYR A 9 -16.29 -41.88 14.52
N GLN A 10 -16.47 -43.20 14.39
CA GLN A 10 -16.72 -44.07 15.54
C GLN A 10 -15.47 -44.20 16.41
N GLU A 11 -14.29 -44.35 15.80
CA GLU A 11 -13.01 -44.40 16.52
C GLU A 11 -12.77 -43.12 17.32
N GLU A 12 -12.98 -41.95 16.69
CA GLU A 12 -12.79 -40.64 17.32
C GLU A 12 -13.79 -40.40 18.46
N VAL A 13 -15.07 -40.73 18.29
CA VAL A 13 -16.10 -40.57 19.34
C VAL A 13 -15.87 -41.53 20.52
N MET A 14 -15.29 -42.71 20.28
CA MET A 14 -14.94 -43.64 21.36
C MET A 14 -13.83 -43.08 22.25
N VAL A 15 -12.80 -42.48 21.66
CA VAL A 15 -11.68 -41.87 22.40
C VAL A 15 -12.08 -40.52 23.00
N HIS A 16 -12.85 -39.72 22.26
CA HIS A 16 -13.26 -38.38 22.62
C HIS A 16 -14.77 -38.20 22.51
N ARG A 17 -15.50 -38.70 23.52
CA ARG A 17 -16.98 -38.65 23.55
C ARG A 17 -17.59 -37.26 23.33
N LYS A 18 -16.88 -36.19 23.65
CA LYS A 18 -17.33 -34.80 23.45
C LYS A 18 -17.30 -34.35 21.98
N HIS A 19 -16.59 -35.05 21.10
CA HIS A 19 -16.46 -34.68 19.69
C HIS A 19 -17.71 -35.00 18.87
N VAL A 20 -18.62 -35.81 19.41
CA VAL A 20 -19.96 -36.07 18.85
C VAL A 20 -20.72 -34.77 18.56
N ASP A 21 -20.47 -33.73 19.36
CA ASP A 21 -21.15 -32.45 19.25
C ASP A 21 -20.63 -31.55 18.11
N TYR A 22 -19.56 -31.93 17.44
CA TYR A 22 -18.90 -31.09 16.43
C TYR A 22 -18.76 -31.81 15.09
N LEU A 23 -18.53 -33.12 15.11
CA LEU A 23 -18.33 -33.93 13.91
C LEU A 23 -19.60 -34.03 13.05
N ASN A 24 -19.42 -34.00 11.73
CA ASN A 24 -20.47 -34.16 10.72
C ASN A 24 -21.65 -33.17 10.84
N LYS A 25 -21.46 -32.03 11.51
CA LYS A 25 -22.44 -30.95 11.55
C LYS A 25 -22.20 -29.95 10.42
N LYS A 26 -23.30 -29.38 9.89
CA LYS A 26 -23.21 -28.30 8.91
C LYS A 26 -22.74 -27.02 9.62
N ILE A 27 -21.71 -26.39 9.07
CA ILE A 27 -21.27 -25.06 9.50
C ILE A 27 -22.33 -24.06 9.01
N LYS A 28 -22.84 -23.22 9.93
CA LYS A 28 -23.80 -22.17 9.56
C LYS A 28 -23.09 -21.11 8.73
N MET A 29 -23.75 -20.64 7.68
CA MET A 29 -23.27 -19.60 6.77
C MET A 29 -21.98 -19.95 6.00
N TYR A 30 -21.79 -21.22 5.68
CA TYR A 30 -20.59 -21.68 4.97
C TYR A 30 -20.47 -21.07 3.58
N ASP A 31 -21.59 -20.91 2.87
CA ASP A 31 -21.61 -20.39 1.51
C ASP A 31 -21.19 -18.91 1.50
N GLU A 32 -21.65 -18.14 2.49
CA GLU A 32 -21.28 -16.75 2.71
C GLU A 32 -19.78 -16.62 3.07
N LEU A 33 -19.25 -17.51 3.93
CA LEU A 33 -17.82 -17.54 4.25
C LEU A 33 -16.95 -17.88 3.03
N ALA A 34 -17.39 -18.83 2.20
CA ALA A 34 -16.71 -19.19 0.98
C ALA A 34 -16.70 -18.03 -0.04
N ILE A 35 -17.70 -17.16 -0.03
CA ILE A 35 -17.74 -15.94 -0.86
C ILE A 35 -16.75 -14.89 -0.32
N VAL A 36 -16.71 -14.66 1.00
CA VAL A 36 -15.87 -13.60 1.60
C VAL A 36 -14.39 -13.95 1.61
N VAL A 37 -14.05 -15.18 2.00
CA VAL A 37 -12.66 -15.62 2.24
C VAL A 37 -12.13 -16.49 1.09
N GLY A 38 -13.00 -16.90 0.16
CA GLY A 38 -12.68 -17.86 -0.88
C GLY A 38 -12.91 -19.30 -0.44
N LYS A 39 -13.35 -20.15 -1.37
CA LYS A 39 -13.74 -21.54 -1.12
C LYS A 39 -12.62 -22.37 -0.48
N ASP A 40 -11.38 -22.19 -0.90
CA ASP A 40 -10.25 -22.98 -0.44
C ASP A 40 -9.84 -22.65 1.01
N MET A 41 -9.96 -21.37 1.38
CA MET A 41 -9.77 -20.95 2.77
C MET A 41 -10.94 -21.38 3.66
N ALA A 42 -12.19 -21.28 3.18
CA ALA A 42 -13.37 -21.73 3.94
C ALA A 42 -13.40 -23.24 4.16
N THR A 43 -12.85 -24.02 3.21
CA THR A 43 -12.74 -25.49 3.33
C THR A 43 -11.60 -25.90 4.27
N GLY A 44 -10.66 -24.98 4.56
CA GLY A 44 -9.44 -25.29 5.31
C GLY A 44 -8.44 -26.11 4.48
N SER A 45 -8.50 -26.06 3.15
CA SER A 45 -7.56 -26.79 2.27
C SER A 45 -6.11 -26.33 2.45
N PHE A 46 -5.90 -25.14 3.02
CA PHE A 46 -4.59 -24.61 3.41
C PHE A 46 -4.17 -25.00 4.85
N ALA A 47 -5.02 -25.71 5.61
CA ALA A 47 -4.67 -26.14 6.95
C ALA A 47 -3.59 -27.22 6.89
N LYS A 48 -2.42 -26.90 7.42
CA LYS A 48 -1.26 -27.79 7.51
C LYS A 48 -1.64 -28.99 8.39
N SER A 49 -1.57 -30.21 7.84
CA SER A 49 -1.88 -31.42 8.61
C SER A 49 -0.71 -31.74 9.56
N TYR A 50 -0.94 -32.55 10.60
CA TYR A 50 0.14 -32.94 11.52
C TYR A 50 1.33 -33.60 10.80
N VAL A 51 1.08 -34.29 9.68
CA VAL A 51 2.11 -34.92 8.85
C VAL A 51 3.00 -33.87 8.15
N ASP A 52 2.47 -32.68 7.89
CA ASP A 52 3.19 -31.58 7.22
C ASP A 52 4.06 -30.75 8.18
N ILE A 53 3.96 -30.98 9.50
CA ILE A 53 4.68 -30.20 10.52
C ILE A 53 6.11 -30.73 10.73
N ASP A 54 6.38 -32.01 10.42
CA ASP A 54 7.66 -32.66 10.75
C ASP A 54 8.77 -32.47 9.71
N THR A 55 8.64 -31.51 8.80
CA THR A 55 9.75 -31.12 7.91
C THR A 55 9.87 -29.61 7.83
N GLU A 56 11.07 -29.12 8.14
CA GLU A 56 11.53 -27.72 8.05
C GLU A 56 11.15 -26.81 9.23
N GLN A 57 11.77 -27.06 10.38
CA GLN A 57 12.19 -25.95 11.26
C GLN A 57 13.51 -25.41 10.73
N ASP A 58 13.45 -24.48 9.78
CA ASP A 58 14.41 -23.38 9.77
C ASP A 58 13.87 -22.15 9.00
N ASN A 59 13.71 -21.06 9.76
CA ASN A 59 13.86 -19.66 9.35
C ASN A 59 13.16 -19.14 8.06
N ALA A 60 12.02 -18.46 8.24
CA ALA A 60 11.64 -17.20 7.55
C ALA A 60 10.22 -16.83 8.02
N GLU A 61 10.08 -15.88 8.92
CA GLU A 61 9.75 -14.49 8.57
C GLU A 61 8.41 -14.36 7.83
N SER A 62 7.43 -13.87 8.60
CA SER A 62 6.11 -13.39 8.22
C SER A 62 5.96 -13.05 6.73
N THR A 63 5.24 -13.89 5.98
CA THR A 63 4.78 -13.52 4.64
C THR A 63 3.30 -13.18 4.69
N GLU A 64 3.06 -11.89 4.51
CA GLU A 64 1.79 -11.19 4.37
C GLU A 64 0.90 -11.83 3.28
N MET A 65 -0.36 -12.10 3.62
CA MET A 65 -1.36 -12.65 2.70
C MET A 65 -1.84 -11.55 1.74
N VAL A 66 -1.19 -11.39 0.60
CA VAL A 66 -1.69 -10.56 -0.50
C VAL A 66 -2.78 -11.35 -1.23
N GLY A 67 -4.02 -10.88 -1.12
CA GLY A 67 -5.17 -11.42 -1.84
C GLY A 67 -5.14 -11.00 -3.31
N ASP A 68 -4.90 -11.95 -4.20
CA ASP A 68 -5.02 -11.75 -5.65
C ASP A 68 -6.46 -12.06 -6.10
N ASN A 69 -7.15 -11.02 -6.55
CA ASN A 69 -8.52 -11.07 -7.05
C ASN A 69 -8.50 -11.35 -8.56
N GLY A 70 -8.45 -12.63 -8.92
CA GLY A 70 -8.50 -13.12 -10.31
C GLY A 70 -9.93 -13.35 -10.79
N GLU A 71 -10.40 -12.42 -11.63
CA GLU A 71 -11.60 -12.46 -12.46
C GLU A 71 -11.74 -13.76 -13.29
N GLU A 72 -12.83 -14.52 -13.11
CA GLU A 72 -13.16 -15.69 -13.93
C GLU A 72 -14.03 -15.28 -15.13
N GLY A 73 -13.37 -15.13 -16.28
CA GLY A 73 -14.01 -14.93 -17.59
C GLY A 73 -14.57 -16.23 -18.16
N VAL A 74 -15.90 -16.27 -18.24
CA VAL A 74 -16.75 -17.25 -18.95
C VAL A 74 -16.25 -17.59 -20.36
N VAL A 75 -16.03 -18.87 -20.68
CA VAL A 75 -16.34 -19.44 -22.01
C VAL A 75 -16.80 -20.90 -21.89
N ASP A 76 -18.05 -21.10 -22.25
CA ASP A 76 -18.74 -22.39 -22.42
C ASP A 76 -18.61 -22.86 -23.88
N LYS A 77 -18.06 -24.06 -24.14
CA LYS A 77 -18.38 -24.83 -25.37
C LYS A 77 -18.06 -26.33 -25.30
N ARG A 78 -19.10 -27.09 -24.93
CA ARG A 78 -19.52 -28.44 -25.37
C ARG A 78 -18.67 -29.28 -26.36
N LYS A 79 -18.66 -30.58 -25.99
CA LYS A 79 -18.78 -31.85 -26.77
C LYS A 79 -17.52 -32.46 -27.41
N ASN A 80 -17.09 -33.61 -26.88
CA ASN A 80 -17.30 -34.95 -27.48
C ASN A 80 -16.89 -36.07 -26.51
N ALA A 81 -17.40 -37.28 -26.75
CA ALA A 81 -17.56 -38.37 -25.80
C ALA A 81 -16.65 -39.59 -26.13
N VAL A 82 -16.39 -40.42 -25.10
CA VAL A 82 -16.15 -41.91 -25.15
C VAL A 82 -14.71 -42.28 -25.63
N GLU A 83 -13.82 -43.02 -24.93
CA GLU A 83 -13.88 -44.32 -24.21
C GLU A 83 -12.78 -44.49 -23.13
N SER A 84 -13.02 -45.43 -22.22
CA SER A 84 -12.16 -45.92 -21.13
C SER A 84 -10.97 -46.78 -21.58
N SER A 85 -9.85 -46.74 -20.84
CA SER A 85 -9.30 -47.90 -20.06
C SER A 85 -7.79 -47.80 -19.75
N THR A 86 -7.50 -47.93 -18.45
CA THR A 86 -6.53 -48.89 -17.84
C THR A 86 -5.01 -48.80 -18.11
N THR A 87 -4.29 -48.76 -16.98
CA THR A 87 -2.90 -49.16 -16.68
C THR A 87 -1.73 -48.28 -17.14
N GLY A 88 -0.87 -47.94 -16.18
CA GLY A 88 0.49 -47.48 -16.46
C GLY A 88 1.10 -46.62 -15.36
N SER A 89 1.36 -47.19 -14.19
CA SER A 89 2.34 -46.64 -13.26
C SER A 89 3.69 -46.54 -13.96
N THR A 90 4.24 -45.34 -14.10
CA THR A 90 5.70 -45.13 -14.18
C THR A 90 6.08 -43.65 -14.07
N ILE A 91 7.04 -43.43 -13.18
CA ILE A 91 8.09 -42.39 -13.23
C ILE A 91 7.69 -41.01 -12.72
N SER A 92 8.02 -40.83 -11.44
CA SER A 92 8.58 -39.62 -10.83
C SER A 92 9.20 -38.66 -11.85
N LYS A 93 8.46 -37.62 -12.23
CA LYS A 93 9.04 -36.43 -12.85
C LYS A 93 9.42 -35.47 -11.73
N SER A 94 10.72 -35.41 -11.47
CA SER A 94 11.33 -34.36 -10.64
C SER A 94 10.76 -33.01 -11.07
N ARG A 95 10.19 -32.28 -10.09
CA ARG A 95 9.82 -30.88 -10.29
C ARG A 95 11.09 -30.17 -10.72
N LYS A 96 11.11 -29.69 -11.98
CA LYS A 96 12.07 -28.67 -12.42
C LYS A 96 11.96 -27.54 -11.40
N LYS A 97 12.99 -27.36 -10.58
CA LYS A 97 13.19 -26.18 -9.76
C LYS A 97 13.05 -24.98 -10.70
N GLY A 98 11.92 -24.28 -10.60
CA GLY A 98 11.71 -23.03 -11.31
C GLY A 98 12.86 -22.12 -10.94
N ARG A 99 13.71 -21.79 -11.92
CA ARG A 99 14.72 -20.76 -11.77
C ARG A 99 13.94 -19.49 -11.42
N ALA A 100 14.24 -18.87 -10.29
CA ALA A 100 13.69 -17.56 -9.95
C ALA A 100 13.88 -16.63 -11.16
N PRO A 101 12.89 -15.79 -11.51
CA PRO A 101 13.04 -14.84 -12.59
C PRO A 101 14.31 -14.01 -12.37
N PRO A 102 15.05 -13.65 -13.43
CA PRO A 102 16.20 -12.76 -13.28
C PRO A 102 15.74 -11.51 -12.53
N SER A 103 16.45 -11.15 -11.47
CA SER A 103 16.13 -9.97 -10.64
C SER A 103 15.95 -8.76 -11.55
N ASP A 104 14.82 -8.05 -11.43
CA ASP A 104 14.54 -6.80 -12.13
C ASP A 104 15.37 -5.62 -11.57
N ASP A 105 16.63 -5.89 -11.17
CA ASP A 105 17.58 -4.91 -10.64
C ASP A 105 17.78 -3.74 -11.63
N SER A 106 17.63 -4.00 -12.93
CA SER A 106 17.67 -2.96 -13.97
C SER A 106 16.53 -1.96 -13.83
N ALA A 107 15.29 -2.42 -13.57
CA ALA A 107 14.15 -1.52 -13.39
C ALA A 107 14.27 -0.71 -12.09
N LEU A 108 14.86 -1.32 -11.05
CA LEU A 108 15.14 -0.64 -9.79
C LEU A 108 16.21 0.45 -9.97
N MET A 109 17.28 0.17 -10.73
CA MET A 109 18.31 1.15 -11.09
C MET A 109 17.73 2.32 -11.89
N ASP A 110 16.88 2.05 -12.89
CA ASP A 110 16.23 3.09 -13.70
C ASP A 110 15.31 3.99 -12.84
N LEU A 111 14.53 3.41 -11.93
CA LEU A 111 13.70 4.17 -10.98
C LEU A 111 14.55 5.02 -10.03
N SER A 112 15.68 4.49 -9.57
CA SER A 112 16.63 5.22 -8.73
C SER A 112 17.20 6.44 -9.46
N ASP A 113 17.55 6.29 -10.73
CA ASP A 113 18.05 7.40 -11.55
C ASP A 113 16.98 8.46 -11.81
N GLN A 114 15.74 8.07 -12.09
CA GLN A 114 14.61 9.00 -12.21
C GLN A 114 14.35 9.77 -10.90
N LEU A 115 14.39 9.07 -9.76
CA LEU A 115 14.19 9.70 -8.45
C LEU A 115 15.30 10.72 -8.16
N LYS A 116 16.54 10.42 -8.53
CA LYS A 116 17.67 11.34 -8.41
C LYS A 116 17.47 12.59 -9.27
N GLU A 117 16.97 12.46 -10.49
CA GLU A 117 16.64 13.60 -11.36
C GLU A 117 15.53 14.47 -10.75
N ILE A 118 14.44 13.86 -10.27
CA ILE A 118 13.36 14.56 -9.57
C ILE A 118 13.89 15.31 -8.34
N ALA A 119 14.76 14.69 -7.55
CA ALA A 119 15.37 15.33 -6.38
C ALA A 119 16.22 16.56 -6.76
N VAL A 120 16.95 16.49 -7.88
CA VAL A 120 17.71 17.64 -8.41
C VAL A 120 16.77 18.76 -8.86
N VAL A 121 15.72 18.45 -9.63
CA VAL A 121 14.73 19.42 -10.09
C VAL A 121 14.02 20.08 -8.90
N LEU A 122 13.60 19.32 -7.88
CA LEU A 122 12.98 19.86 -6.66
C LEU A 122 13.90 20.79 -5.87
N LYS A 123 15.20 20.44 -5.78
CA LYS A 123 16.22 21.28 -5.15
C LYS A 123 16.38 22.60 -5.89
N GLU A 124 16.32 22.58 -7.22
CA GLU A 124 16.43 23.77 -8.05
C GLU A 124 15.17 24.66 -7.99
N ILE A 125 13.98 24.05 -7.99
CA ILE A 125 12.70 24.76 -7.76
C ILE A 125 12.73 25.48 -6.40
N SER A 126 13.24 24.81 -5.37
CA SER A 126 13.40 25.40 -4.04
C SER A 126 14.41 26.56 -4.04
N ARG A 127 15.40 26.54 -4.93
CA ARG A 127 16.43 27.58 -5.07
C ARG A 127 16.02 28.80 -5.88
N ARG A 128 14.89 28.77 -6.62
CA ARG A 128 14.43 29.89 -7.44
C ARG A 128 14.57 31.24 -6.69
N PRO A 129 15.19 32.28 -7.27
CA PRO A 129 15.36 33.55 -6.58
C PRO A 129 13.99 34.16 -6.26
N VAL A 130 13.93 34.90 -5.15
CA VAL A 130 12.78 35.73 -4.82
C VAL A 130 12.83 36.97 -5.72
N ASP A 131 11.70 37.35 -6.29
CA ASP A 131 11.59 38.62 -7.01
C ASP A 131 11.54 39.79 -6.01
N TYR A 132 12.71 40.28 -5.61
CA TYR A 132 12.84 41.37 -4.65
C TYR A 132 12.34 42.71 -5.22
N LEU A 133 12.30 42.88 -6.54
CA LEU A 133 11.79 44.09 -7.17
C LEU A 133 10.25 44.14 -7.08
N GLY A 134 9.59 43.02 -7.38
CA GLY A 134 8.16 42.85 -7.14
C GLY A 134 7.82 42.96 -5.66
N LEU A 135 8.66 42.39 -4.78
CA LEU A 135 8.50 42.49 -3.32
C LEU A 135 8.53 43.94 -2.84
N TYR A 136 9.52 44.72 -3.28
CA TYR A 136 9.65 46.12 -2.90
C TYR A 136 8.41 46.91 -3.31
N SER A 137 7.98 46.76 -4.55
CA SER A 137 6.79 47.45 -5.08
C SER A 137 5.55 47.13 -4.26
N GLU A 138 5.37 45.87 -3.88
CA GLU A 138 4.22 45.41 -3.11
C GLU A 138 4.24 45.88 -1.65
N VAL A 139 5.40 45.84 -1.00
CA VAL A 139 5.55 46.37 0.37
C VAL A 139 5.28 47.87 0.37
N MET A 140 5.85 48.62 -0.58
CA MET A 140 5.64 50.07 -0.66
C MET A 140 4.20 50.46 -1.00
N ALA A 141 3.47 49.63 -1.75
CA ALA A 141 2.05 49.87 -2.04
C ALA A 141 1.18 49.89 -0.78
N MET A 142 1.63 49.25 0.32
CA MET A 142 0.93 49.24 1.59
C MET A 142 0.94 50.61 2.29
N VAL A 143 1.69 51.61 1.82
CA VAL A 143 1.52 52.99 2.30
C VAL A 143 0.06 53.47 2.20
N ALA A 144 -0.68 52.99 1.19
CA ALA A 144 -2.11 53.30 1.02
C ALA A 144 -3.00 52.72 2.14
N ASP A 145 -2.51 51.69 2.85
CA ASP A 145 -3.18 51.09 4.00
C ASP A 145 -2.90 51.80 5.34
N GLY A 146 -2.04 52.84 5.33
CA GLY A 146 -1.74 53.68 6.49
C GLY A 146 -0.45 53.36 7.24
N TYR A 147 0.42 52.50 6.70
CA TYR A 147 1.73 52.21 7.29
C TYR A 147 2.75 53.33 7.01
N SER A 148 3.55 53.70 8.02
CA SER A 148 4.65 54.65 7.85
C SER A 148 5.81 54.06 7.05
N GLU A 149 6.58 54.92 6.38
CA GLU A 149 7.75 54.50 5.59
C GLU A 149 8.77 53.71 6.42
N ASP A 150 8.98 54.07 7.69
CA ASP A 150 9.88 53.35 8.60
C ASP A 150 9.44 51.90 8.85
N MET A 151 8.12 51.68 9.01
CA MET A 151 7.56 50.34 9.19
C MET A 151 7.70 49.52 7.91
N LEU A 152 7.49 50.14 6.75
CA LEU A 152 7.66 49.49 5.45
C LEU A 152 9.12 49.12 5.18
N ALA A 153 10.07 50.01 5.50
CA ALA A 153 11.51 49.75 5.38
C ALA A 153 11.94 48.58 6.28
N THR A 154 11.58 48.61 7.57
CA THR A 154 11.87 47.54 8.52
C THR A 154 11.30 46.19 8.07
N THR A 155 10.08 46.21 7.52
CA THR A 155 9.42 45.02 7.00
C THR A 155 10.11 44.48 5.76
N PHE A 156 10.50 45.37 4.84
CA PHE A 156 11.21 44.98 3.62
C PHE A 156 12.58 44.37 3.95
N ASP A 157 13.32 44.96 4.87
CA ASP A 157 14.63 44.45 5.32
C ASP A 157 14.49 43.04 5.92
N HIS A 158 13.51 42.83 6.81
CA HIS A 158 13.22 41.51 7.36
C HIS A 158 12.82 40.48 6.29
N LEU A 159 12.03 40.89 5.28
CA LEU A 159 11.68 40.01 4.16
C LEU A 159 12.90 39.70 3.28
N CYS A 160 13.84 40.63 3.12
CA CYS A 160 15.10 40.40 2.42
C CYS A 160 15.99 39.37 3.13
N GLU A 161 16.04 39.43 4.47
CA GLU A 161 16.74 38.45 5.29
C GLU A 161 16.05 37.08 5.25
N ASN A 162 14.72 37.06 5.26
CA ASN A 162 13.92 35.83 5.29
C ASN A 162 13.24 35.53 3.95
N LYS A 163 13.99 34.84 3.07
CA LYS A 163 13.51 34.40 1.75
C LYS A 163 12.19 33.62 1.79
N LYS A 164 11.94 32.82 2.84
CA LYS A 164 10.69 32.05 2.97
C LYS A 164 9.51 32.99 3.25
N ALA A 165 9.71 33.95 4.15
CA ALA A 165 8.71 34.97 4.44
C ALA A 165 8.41 35.84 3.21
N ALA A 166 9.44 36.28 2.46
CA ALA A 166 9.26 37.05 1.23
C ALA A 166 8.43 36.33 0.17
N ARG A 167 8.71 35.04 -0.08
CA ARG A 167 7.88 34.24 -1.00
C ARG A 167 6.45 34.09 -0.48
N GLY A 168 6.28 33.83 0.81
CA GLY A 168 4.96 33.75 1.42
C GLY A 168 4.19 35.06 1.30
N PHE A 169 4.87 36.20 1.44
CA PHE A 169 4.29 37.53 1.29
C PHE A 169 3.85 37.82 -0.16
N LEU A 170 4.70 37.50 -1.15
CA LEU A 170 4.34 37.65 -2.56
C LEU A 170 3.18 36.75 -2.98
N ALA A 171 3.07 35.54 -2.42
CA ALA A 171 1.98 34.62 -2.70
C ALA A 171 0.63 35.04 -2.07
N LYS A 172 0.64 35.93 -1.07
CA LYS A 172 -0.58 36.46 -0.45
C LYS A 172 -1.25 37.48 -1.36
N ASN A 173 -2.56 37.67 -1.20
CA ASN A 173 -3.26 38.83 -1.77
C ASN A 173 -3.17 40.05 -0.82
N ALA A 174 -3.60 41.22 -1.29
CA ALA A 174 -3.52 42.48 -0.53
C ALA A 174 -4.07 42.38 0.92
N LYS A 175 -5.24 41.77 1.12
CA LYS A 175 -5.83 41.61 2.46
C LYS A 175 -4.96 40.77 3.40
N LEU A 176 -4.41 39.68 2.88
CA LEU A 176 -3.53 38.79 3.64
C LEU A 176 -2.16 39.40 3.89
N ARG A 177 -1.65 40.25 2.98
CA ARG A 177 -0.43 41.03 3.18
C ARG A 177 -0.60 42.03 4.32
N LYS A 178 -1.74 42.72 4.38
CA LYS A 178 -2.13 43.60 5.49
C LYS A 178 -2.13 42.88 6.85
N LEU A 179 -2.87 41.78 6.96
CA LEU A 179 -2.90 40.98 8.19
C LEU A 179 -1.52 40.47 8.60
N TRP A 180 -0.69 40.10 7.61
CA TRP A 180 0.67 39.67 7.88
C TRP A 180 1.53 40.82 8.41
N MET A 181 1.43 42.03 7.82
CA MET A 181 2.11 43.22 8.35
C MET A 181 1.65 43.57 9.76
N ASP A 182 0.34 43.58 10.03
CA ASP A 182 -0.19 43.88 11.37
C ASP A 182 0.39 42.92 12.42
N SER A 183 0.41 41.61 12.10
CA SER A 183 0.99 40.60 12.98
C SER A 183 2.50 40.75 13.15
N PHE A 184 3.21 41.09 12.08
CA PHE A 184 4.66 41.30 12.11
C PHE A 184 5.01 42.51 12.97
N LEU A 185 4.37 43.65 12.72
CA LEU A 185 4.58 44.88 13.47
C LEU A 185 4.23 44.71 14.94
N PHE A 186 3.14 44.03 15.29
CA PHE A 186 2.80 43.74 16.69
C PHE A 186 3.87 42.92 17.44
N THR A 187 4.68 42.14 16.71
CA THR A 187 5.74 41.32 17.33
C THR A 187 7.07 42.07 17.41
N HIS A 188 7.25 43.11 16.59
CA HIS A 188 8.53 43.81 16.40
C HIS A 188 8.53 45.28 16.88
N LEU A 189 7.38 45.82 17.30
CA LEU A 189 7.19 47.13 17.95
C LEU A 189 6.61 46.93 19.35
#